data_AF-A0A7R9K0S2-F1
#
_entry.id   AF-A0A7R9K0S2-F1
#
_cell.length_a   1.000
_cell.length_b   1.000
_cell.length_c   1.000
_cell.angle_alpha   90.00
_cell.angle_beta   90.00
_cell.angle_gamma   90.00
#
_symmetry.space_group_name_H-M   'P 1'
#
loop_
_entity.id
_entity.type
_entity.pdbx_description
1 polymer ?
#
loop_
_entity_poly.entity_id
_entity_poly.type
_entity_poly.pdbx_seq_one_letter_code
_entity_poly.pdbx_strand_id
1 'polypeptide(L)'
;METDRNETLAKSSEMHRNPTAAEGINLNTQSSSRLDVDSKLSALRAFIEKDRLAADIKWSMFVSACQSYRYDSCLKPFPPQFLVNNVKDIDALRDIVDKTPGLLLFLKHLYDPDVHQTNQQIINLMYWVLIQTKDFRLKTIPKEQYDMVMDHVDSETVAQPPNFIFQLISGAQNSQAAKWLSLAHSKKTMFGFHGSRLENFHSILHHGLQQHMNKNSLFGHGVYLSSELSVSLPYSPSGYGWGRSLLGSQMSCIALCEMIDHPDVKCKTGESNRSRSITSDSIGGEVPEKYYVVQNSDLVRVRYLLVYCNNTTVSSDRNSWVNWLSRHKLLTFIIGYIFMLASIGFTSNPMSNVENMSPQIIRRVVKEMTDLVTHPPEGIKVSINDEDVTDIQAYIDGPAGTPYTGGVFRVKLALSKDFPQTPPKAFFITKIFHPNVAKNGEICVNTLKKDWKPDLGIKHILLTVKCLLIVPNPESALNEEAGRLLLEQYDSYSQRAKMMTEIHASMCKVPKAGLEGGVSSVDGPLAKKHAGDKRVPADKKKQLKDKKKTLKRL
;
A
#
# COMPACT_ATOMS: atom_id res chain seq x y z
N MET A 1 -82.74 -31.84 55.45
CA MET A 1 -81.58 -31.51 54.60
C MET A 1 -81.56 -30.00 54.47
N GLU A 2 -81.10 -29.21 55.46
CA GLU A 2 -79.96 -29.43 56.39
C GLU A 2 -78.64 -29.55 55.62
N THR A 3 -77.59 -28.78 55.87
CA THR A 3 -77.28 -27.86 57.01
C THR A 3 -76.61 -26.52 56.58
N ASP A 4 -76.75 -25.50 57.45
CA ASP A 4 -75.85 -24.35 57.77
C ASP A 4 -75.14 -23.54 56.65
N ARG A 5 -75.28 -22.20 56.54
CA ARG A 5 -74.84 -21.07 57.44
C ARG A 5 -73.31 -20.85 57.42
N ASN A 6 -72.73 -19.65 57.25
CA ASN A 6 -73.15 -18.21 57.32
C ASN A 6 -72.56 -17.42 56.11
N GLU A 7 -73.12 -16.33 55.56
CA GLU A 7 -73.15 -14.91 56.04
C GLU A 7 -71.79 -14.31 56.46
N THR A 8 -71.37 -13.07 56.15
CA THR A 8 -71.71 -11.94 55.22
C THR A 8 -70.39 -11.13 54.97
N LEU A 9 -70.19 -10.05 54.20
CA LEU A 9 -70.95 -8.99 53.46
C LEU A 9 -70.38 -8.89 52.00
N ALA A 10 -70.89 -8.20 50.96
CA ALA A 10 -71.72 -7.00 50.68
C ALA A 10 -70.95 -5.69 50.28
N LYS A 11 -71.50 -4.99 49.26
CA LYS A 11 -71.04 -3.75 48.55
C LYS A 11 -69.88 -3.94 47.55
N SER A 12 -69.88 -3.52 46.26
CA SER A 12 -70.64 -2.57 45.39
C SER A 12 -69.90 -1.26 45.04
N SER A 13 -69.33 -1.18 43.83
CA SER A 13 -69.09 0.07 43.08
C SER A 13 -68.74 -0.23 41.61
N GLU A 14 -68.80 0.80 40.76
CA GLU A 14 -68.90 0.68 39.29
C GLU A 14 -67.58 0.53 38.54
N MET A 15 -67.68 0.06 37.28
CA MET A 15 -66.57 -0.14 36.34
C MET A 15 -66.04 1.20 35.80
N HIS A 16 -65.06 1.80 36.49
CA HIS A 16 -64.29 2.93 35.95
C HIS A 16 -63.46 2.52 34.72
N ARG A 17 -63.49 3.36 33.68
CA ARG A 17 -62.55 3.31 32.54
C ARG A 17 -61.38 4.26 32.84
N ASN A 18 -60.17 3.74 32.90
CA ASN A 18 -58.96 4.55 33.06
C ASN A 18 -58.63 5.33 31.77
N PRO A 19 -58.36 6.65 31.86
CA PRO A 19 -57.47 7.35 30.94
C PRO A 19 -56.00 7.29 31.42
N THR A 20 -55.09 7.84 30.61
CA THR A 20 -53.65 8.10 30.89
C THR A 20 -52.72 6.88 31.10
N ALA A 21 -51.75 6.72 30.18
CA ALA A 21 -50.42 6.10 30.40
C ALA A 21 -49.56 6.15 29.11
N ALA A 22 -49.25 7.35 28.62
CA ALA A 22 -48.30 7.57 27.51
C ALA A 22 -47.44 8.81 27.80
N GLU A 23 -46.30 8.94 27.11
CA GLU A 23 -45.31 10.03 27.25
C GLU A 23 -44.57 10.11 28.60
N GLY A 24 -43.82 9.04 28.91
CA GLY A 24 -42.81 9.01 29.98
C GLY A 24 -41.38 8.88 29.44
N ILE A 25 -40.94 9.79 28.56
CA ILE A 25 -39.59 9.74 27.97
C ILE A 25 -38.51 10.17 28.99
N ASN A 26 -37.38 9.47 29.02
CA ASN A 26 -36.43 9.48 30.14
C ASN A 26 -35.49 10.71 30.15
N LEU A 27 -36.02 11.84 30.66
CA LEU A 27 -35.31 13.12 30.81
C LEU A 27 -33.95 13.00 31.55
N ASN A 28 -33.83 12.11 32.53
CA ASN A 28 -32.61 11.94 33.33
C ASN A 28 -31.44 11.31 32.54
N THR A 29 -31.72 10.52 31.48
CA THR A 29 -30.63 9.95 30.66
C THR A 29 -30.06 11.00 29.71
N GLN A 30 -30.92 11.84 29.14
CA GLN A 30 -30.50 12.91 28.23
C GLN A 30 -29.69 13.98 28.97
N SER A 31 -30.14 14.46 30.14
CA SER A 31 -29.41 15.46 30.93
C SER A 31 -28.01 14.98 31.32
N SER A 32 -27.88 13.74 31.81
CA SER A 32 -26.59 13.13 32.14
C SER A 32 -25.66 13.04 30.92
N SER A 33 -26.18 12.63 29.76
CA SER A 33 -25.39 12.53 28.53
C SER A 33 -24.89 13.88 27.99
N ARG A 34 -25.65 14.98 28.23
CA ARG A 34 -25.28 16.34 27.83
C ARG A 34 -24.15 16.89 28.69
N LEU A 35 -24.26 16.72 30.01
CA LEU A 35 -23.23 17.14 30.98
C LEU A 35 -21.87 16.48 30.73
N ASP A 36 -21.85 15.20 30.33
CA ASP A 36 -20.63 14.50 29.90
C ASP A 36 -19.99 15.15 28.66
N VAL A 37 -20.78 15.45 27.62
CA VAL A 37 -20.32 16.10 26.38
C VAL A 37 -19.77 17.51 26.65
N ASP A 38 -20.46 18.31 27.45
CA ASP A 38 -20.04 19.69 27.76
C ASP A 38 -18.71 19.72 28.56
N SER A 39 -18.49 18.71 29.42
CA SER A 39 -17.21 18.53 30.13
C SER A 39 -16.06 18.15 29.18
N LYS A 40 -16.32 17.27 28.21
CA LYS A 40 -15.35 16.85 27.18
C LYS A 40 -15.00 17.99 26.23
N LEU A 41 -15.99 18.81 25.86
CA LEU A 41 -15.78 20.01 25.05
C LEU A 41 -14.92 21.05 25.76
N SER A 42 -15.20 21.31 27.04
CA SER A 42 -14.41 22.23 27.87
C SER A 42 -12.96 21.78 27.99
N ALA A 43 -12.72 20.47 28.19
CA ALA A 43 -11.39 19.89 28.23
C ALA A 43 -10.67 19.93 26.87
N LEU A 44 -11.37 19.59 25.77
CA LEU A 44 -10.84 19.67 24.40
C LEU A 44 -10.41 21.09 24.04
N ARG A 45 -11.26 22.07 24.35
CA ARG A 45 -10.95 23.49 24.17
C ARG A 45 -9.65 23.87 24.89
N ALA A 46 -9.59 23.63 26.19
CA ALA A 46 -8.41 23.97 27.01
C ALA A 46 -7.13 23.25 26.56
N PHE A 47 -7.24 22.04 26.01
CA PHE A 47 -6.11 21.30 25.44
C PHE A 47 -5.62 21.92 24.12
N ILE A 48 -6.53 22.19 23.19
CA ILE A 48 -6.19 22.73 21.85
C ILE A 48 -5.71 24.18 21.95
N GLU A 49 -6.35 25.03 22.76
CA GLU A 49 -5.94 26.43 22.94
C GLU A 49 -4.55 26.57 23.56
N LYS A 50 -4.12 25.58 24.38
CA LYS A 50 -2.82 25.56 25.07
C LYS A 50 -1.63 25.22 24.17
N ASP A 51 -1.82 24.38 23.15
CA ASP A 51 -0.78 24.06 22.16
C ASP A 51 -1.42 23.54 20.86
N ARG A 52 -1.83 24.47 20.00
CA ARG A 52 -2.60 24.17 18.77
C ARG A 52 -1.85 23.24 17.82
N LEU A 53 -0.53 23.43 17.67
CA LEU A 53 0.28 22.64 16.75
C LEU A 53 0.57 21.24 17.31
N ALA A 54 0.80 21.10 18.62
CA ALA A 54 0.96 19.78 19.25
C ALA A 54 -0.35 18.96 19.25
N ALA A 55 -1.50 19.62 19.36
CA ALA A 55 -2.81 18.97 19.16
C ALA A 55 -3.01 18.55 17.69
N ASP A 56 -2.64 19.41 16.73
CA ASP A 56 -2.78 19.15 15.30
C ASP A 56 -1.90 17.99 14.80
N ILE A 57 -0.64 17.89 15.23
CA ILE A 57 0.23 16.76 14.84
C ILE A 57 -0.26 15.44 15.47
N LYS A 58 -0.71 15.44 16.74
CA LYS A 58 -1.23 14.23 17.41
C LYS A 58 -2.47 13.71 16.68
N TRP A 59 -3.37 14.61 16.26
CA TRP A 59 -4.53 14.25 15.45
C TRP A 59 -4.12 13.82 14.02
N SER A 60 -3.20 14.53 13.36
CA SER A 60 -2.75 14.22 11.99
C SER A 60 -2.07 12.84 11.88
N MET A 61 -1.30 12.43 12.89
CA MET A 61 -0.72 11.09 12.97
C MET A 61 -1.78 10.00 13.17
N PHE A 62 -2.79 10.25 14.01
CA PHE A 62 -3.94 9.36 14.17
C PHE A 62 -4.73 9.20 12.85
N VAL A 63 -4.98 10.29 12.13
CA VAL A 63 -5.66 10.26 10.82
C VAL A 63 -4.85 9.47 9.80
N SER A 64 -3.52 9.70 9.73
CA SER A 64 -2.63 8.96 8.82
C SER A 64 -2.64 7.45 9.09
N ALA A 65 -2.62 7.05 10.38
CA ALA A 65 -2.73 5.66 10.80
C ALA A 65 -4.09 5.02 10.45
N CYS A 66 -5.18 5.78 10.51
CA CYS A 66 -6.55 5.33 10.19
C CYS A 66 -6.80 5.20 8.67
N GLN A 67 -6.29 6.15 7.88
CA GLN A 67 -6.43 6.15 6.42
C GLN A 67 -5.46 5.17 5.73
N SER A 68 -4.45 4.66 6.45
CA SER A 68 -3.57 3.60 5.97
C SER A 68 -4.31 2.29 5.70
N TYR A 69 -3.95 1.62 4.61
CA TYR A 69 -4.34 0.22 4.36
C TYR A 69 -3.74 -0.76 5.40
N ARG A 70 -2.72 -0.31 6.15
CA ARG A 70 -2.06 -1.06 7.24
C ARG A 70 -2.61 -0.66 8.63
N TYR A 71 -3.81 -0.09 8.71
CA TYR A 71 -4.41 0.36 9.98
C TYR A 71 -4.39 -0.72 11.09
N ASP A 72 -4.46 -2.01 10.76
CA ASP A 72 -4.36 -3.09 11.74
C ASP A 72 -3.05 -3.12 12.54
N SER A 73 -1.93 -2.70 11.94
CA SER A 73 -0.64 -2.52 12.61
C SER A 73 -0.38 -1.07 13.03
N CYS A 74 -0.79 -0.10 12.21
CA CYS A 74 -0.50 1.33 12.41
C CYS A 74 -1.42 2.02 13.44
N LEU A 75 -2.70 1.68 13.47
CA LEU A 75 -3.71 2.32 14.34
C LEU A 75 -3.80 1.60 15.69
N LYS A 76 -2.74 1.71 16.48
CA LYS A 76 -2.64 1.18 17.85
C LYS A 76 -2.27 2.30 18.85
N PRO A 77 -3.05 2.56 19.90
CA PRO A 77 -4.33 1.94 20.22
C PRO A 77 -5.40 2.29 19.17
N PHE A 78 -6.40 1.43 19.07
CA PHE A 78 -7.60 1.64 18.24
C PHE A 78 -8.73 2.20 19.14
N PRO A 79 -9.57 3.14 18.67
CA PRO A 79 -10.60 3.74 19.53
C PRO A 79 -11.69 2.72 19.90
N PRO A 80 -11.98 2.51 21.20
CA PRO A 80 -12.87 1.43 21.64
C PRO A 80 -14.33 1.61 21.21
N GLN A 81 -14.75 2.85 20.92
CA GLN A 81 -16.10 3.16 20.43
C GLN A 81 -16.40 2.60 19.01
N PHE A 82 -15.39 2.08 18.31
CA PHE A 82 -15.53 1.42 17.00
C PHE A 82 -15.12 -0.08 17.06
N LEU A 83 -15.06 -0.68 18.26
CA LEU A 83 -14.86 -2.12 18.43
C LEU A 83 -16.21 -2.81 18.68
N VAL A 84 -16.70 -3.55 17.69
CA VAL A 84 -17.95 -4.30 17.77
C VAL A 84 -17.61 -5.79 17.75
N ASN A 85 -17.91 -6.50 18.85
CA ASN A 85 -17.59 -7.93 19.00
C ASN A 85 -16.11 -8.28 18.71
N ASN A 86 -15.18 -7.42 19.15
CA ASN A 86 -13.73 -7.45 18.86
C ASN A 86 -13.34 -7.22 17.38
N VAL A 87 -14.29 -6.97 16.48
CA VAL A 87 -14.04 -6.51 15.11
C VAL A 87 -13.88 -4.99 15.09
N LYS A 88 -12.93 -4.49 14.29
CA LYS A 88 -12.69 -3.06 14.09
C LYS A 88 -13.62 -2.52 13.00
N ASP A 89 -14.56 -1.66 13.35
CA ASP A 89 -15.30 -0.87 12.38
C ASP A 89 -14.46 0.32 11.92
N ILE A 90 -13.54 0.04 10.99
CA ILE A 90 -12.62 1.02 10.44
C ILE A 90 -13.33 2.03 9.53
N ASP A 91 -14.45 1.64 8.89
CA ASP A 91 -15.11 2.48 7.90
C ASP A 91 -16.08 3.48 8.54
N ALA A 92 -16.77 3.10 9.63
CA ALA A 92 -17.45 4.07 10.49
C ALA A 92 -16.44 5.05 11.14
N LEU A 93 -15.27 4.58 11.58
CA LEU A 93 -14.22 5.46 12.09
C LEU A 93 -13.73 6.46 11.03
N ARG A 94 -13.54 6.00 9.78
CA ARG A 94 -13.13 6.86 8.66
C ARG A 94 -14.17 7.92 8.32
N ASP A 95 -15.45 7.57 8.27
CA ASP A 95 -16.55 8.51 8.04
C ASP A 95 -16.55 9.65 9.08
N ILE A 96 -16.40 9.33 10.36
CA ILE A 96 -16.29 10.33 11.42
C ILE A 96 -15.04 11.21 11.26
N VAL A 97 -13.87 10.62 10.97
CA VAL A 97 -12.62 11.36 10.70
C VAL A 97 -12.75 12.31 9.50
N ASP A 98 -13.43 11.87 8.44
CA ASP A 98 -13.62 12.67 7.23
C ASP A 98 -14.63 13.82 7.44
N LYS A 99 -15.56 13.67 8.38
CA LYS A 99 -16.47 14.72 8.87
C LYS A 99 -15.78 15.72 9.82
N THR A 100 -14.81 15.30 10.65
CA THR A 100 -14.13 16.16 11.64
C THR A 100 -13.55 17.46 11.02
N PRO A 101 -14.04 18.66 11.42
CA PRO A 101 -13.56 19.94 10.89
C PRO A 101 -12.14 20.29 11.38
N GLY A 102 -11.46 21.20 10.68
CA GLY A 102 -10.13 21.69 11.08
C GLY A 102 -10.14 22.33 12.47
N LEU A 103 -9.08 22.21 13.28
CA LEU A 103 -9.14 22.52 14.72
C LEU A 103 -9.63 23.95 15.05
N LEU A 104 -9.28 24.95 14.23
CA LEU A 104 -9.76 26.32 14.41
C LEU A 104 -11.27 26.47 14.14
N LEU A 105 -11.78 25.72 13.15
CA LEU A 105 -13.22 25.68 12.86
C LEU A 105 -13.97 24.87 13.92
N PHE A 106 -13.41 23.74 14.36
CA PHE A 106 -13.93 22.97 15.50
C PHE A 106 -14.11 23.87 16.73
N LEU A 107 -13.06 24.60 17.14
CA LEU A 107 -13.12 25.56 18.25
C LEU A 107 -14.18 26.66 18.06
N LYS A 108 -14.33 27.20 16.84
CA LYS A 108 -15.35 28.22 16.53
C LYS A 108 -16.78 27.68 16.70
N HIS A 109 -17.03 26.43 16.31
CA HIS A 109 -18.34 25.79 16.41
C HIS A 109 -18.68 25.26 17.83
N LEU A 110 -17.78 25.37 18.81
CA LEU A 110 -18.08 24.98 20.21
C LEU A 110 -19.01 25.93 20.96
N TYR A 111 -19.34 27.08 20.35
CA TYR A 111 -20.22 28.11 20.91
C TYR A 111 -21.69 27.95 20.49
N ASP A 112 -22.00 26.98 19.63
CA ASP A 112 -23.32 26.79 19.04
C ASP A 112 -24.06 25.61 19.73
N PRO A 113 -25.16 25.87 20.46
CA PRO A 113 -25.80 24.85 21.30
C PRO A 113 -26.53 23.75 20.51
N ASP A 114 -26.86 23.98 19.23
CA ASP A 114 -27.53 22.97 18.39
C ASP A 114 -26.52 21.98 17.77
N VAL A 115 -25.22 22.32 17.79
CA VAL A 115 -24.14 21.50 17.22
C VAL A 115 -23.77 20.30 18.11
N HIS A 116 -24.07 20.34 19.42
CA HIS A 116 -23.65 19.30 20.38
C HIS A 116 -24.16 17.89 20.01
N GLN A 117 -25.41 17.78 19.56
CA GLN A 117 -26.04 16.48 19.29
C GLN A 117 -25.50 15.84 17.99
N THR A 118 -25.33 16.66 16.94
CA THR A 118 -24.79 16.23 15.63
C THR A 118 -23.31 15.80 15.70
N ASN A 119 -22.51 16.44 16.57
CA ASN A 119 -21.06 16.21 16.64
C ASN A 119 -20.61 15.28 17.79
N GLN A 120 -21.51 14.66 18.56
CA GLN A 120 -21.14 13.86 19.75
C GLN A 120 -20.10 12.77 19.47
N GLN A 121 -20.17 12.08 18.33
CA GLN A 121 -19.19 11.05 17.93
C GLN A 121 -17.80 11.62 17.61
N ILE A 122 -17.74 12.81 16.98
CA ILE A 122 -16.50 13.55 16.72
C ILE A 122 -15.88 14.02 18.04
N ILE A 123 -16.70 14.56 18.95
CA ILE A 123 -16.28 15.05 20.27
C ILE A 123 -15.68 13.90 21.10
N ASN A 124 -16.37 12.77 21.18
CA ASN A 124 -15.88 11.58 21.89
C ASN A 124 -14.56 11.06 21.28
N LEU A 125 -14.47 10.98 19.95
CA LEU A 125 -13.25 10.52 19.27
C LEU A 125 -12.06 11.48 19.49
N MET A 126 -12.27 12.79 19.32
CA MET A 126 -11.22 13.78 19.55
C MET A 126 -10.78 13.81 21.01
N TYR A 127 -11.71 13.71 21.97
CA TYR A 127 -11.39 13.63 23.39
C TYR A 127 -10.56 12.37 23.69
N TRP A 128 -10.94 11.23 23.11
CA TRP A 128 -10.20 9.98 23.26
C TRP A 128 -8.76 10.08 22.71
N VAL A 129 -8.61 10.53 21.46
CA VAL A 129 -7.30 10.67 20.80
C VAL A 129 -6.42 11.70 21.51
N LEU A 130 -6.93 12.90 21.78
CA LEU A 130 -6.09 14.00 22.28
C LEU A 130 -5.80 13.88 23.78
N ILE A 131 -6.82 13.58 24.60
CA ILE A 131 -6.78 13.73 26.07
C ILE A 131 -6.79 12.40 26.82
N GLN A 132 -7.62 11.43 26.41
CA GLN A 132 -7.81 10.20 27.19
C GLN A 132 -6.62 9.23 27.09
N THR A 133 -5.89 9.26 25.97
CA THR A 133 -4.62 8.53 25.83
C THR A 133 -3.49 9.26 26.59
N LYS A 134 -3.32 8.90 27.86
CA LYS A 134 -2.47 9.60 28.84
C LYS A 134 -0.98 9.22 28.81
N ASP A 135 -0.55 8.39 27.86
CA ASP A 135 0.80 7.82 27.79
C ASP A 135 1.87 8.89 27.58
N PHE A 136 1.53 9.93 26.80
CA PHE A 136 2.40 11.06 26.48
C PHE A 136 1.61 12.35 26.22
N ARG A 137 2.33 13.48 26.30
CA ARG A 137 1.92 14.78 25.75
C ARG A 137 3.00 15.28 24.80
N LEU A 138 2.60 15.85 23.66
CA LEU A 138 3.47 16.62 22.80
C LEU A 138 3.48 18.10 23.24
N LYS A 139 4.64 18.74 23.08
CA LYS A 139 4.85 20.18 23.27
C LYS A 139 5.57 20.72 22.04
N THR A 140 5.06 21.77 21.42
CA THR A 140 5.74 22.47 20.33
C THR A 140 7.03 23.13 20.84
N ILE A 141 8.12 22.97 20.08
CA ILE A 141 9.40 23.64 20.32
C ILE A 141 9.58 24.75 19.28
N PRO A 142 9.89 26.01 19.69
CA PRO A 142 10.16 27.11 18.77
C PRO A 142 11.36 26.82 17.84
N LYS A 143 11.38 27.41 16.65
CA LYS A 143 12.44 27.16 15.65
C LYS A 143 13.81 27.67 16.11
N GLU A 144 13.78 28.69 16.95
CA GLU A 144 14.91 29.34 17.61
C GLU A 144 15.60 28.40 18.63
N GLN A 145 15.03 27.21 18.88
CA GLN A 145 15.57 26.16 19.73
C GLN A 145 15.97 24.91 18.90
N TYR A 146 16.10 25.03 17.58
CA TYR A 146 16.56 23.94 16.70
C TYR A 146 17.96 23.45 17.06
N ASP A 147 18.92 24.35 17.20
CA ASP A 147 20.32 24.01 17.47
C ASP A 147 20.44 23.28 18.81
N MET A 148 19.80 23.79 19.87
CA MET A 148 19.67 23.13 21.18
C MET A 148 19.11 21.69 21.10
N VAL A 149 18.26 21.37 20.13
CA VAL A 149 17.75 20.01 19.90
C VAL A 149 18.76 19.14 19.14
N MET A 150 19.55 19.72 18.24
CA MET A 150 20.59 19.02 17.47
C MET A 150 21.91 18.85 18.23
N ASP A 151 22.24 19.74 19.17
CA ASP A 151 23.40 19.64 20.09
C ASP A 151 23.40 18.34 20.94
N HIS A 152 22.27 17.63 20.98
CA HIS A 152 22.15 16.32 21.61
C HIS A 152 22.77 15.19 20.76
N VAL A 153 23.06 15.42 19.48
CA VAL A 153 23.46 14.41 18.49
C VAL A 153 24.86 14.69 17.95
N ASP A 154 25.72 13.67 17.96
CA ASP A 154 27.05 13.68 17.36
C ASP A 154 26.93 13.48 15.82
N SER A 155 26.52 14.55 15.14
CA SER A 155 26.20 14.60 13.70
C SER A 155 27.24 15.46 12.96
N GLU A 156 27.99 14.87 12.03
CA GLU A 156 28.98 15.63 11.26
C GLU A 156 28.36 16.36 10.05
N THR A 157 27.17 15.94 9.58
CA THR A 157 26.50 16.62 8.46
C THR A 157 25.50 17.68 8.92
N VAL A 158 25.55 18.86 8.28
CA VAL A 158 24.56 19.93 8.44
C VAL A 158 23.32 19.55 7.63
N ALA A 159 22.24 19.19 8.31
CA ALA A 159 20.99 18.81 7.70
C ALA A 159 20.01 19.99 7.55
N GLN A 160 19.03 19.85 6.64
CA GLN A 160 17.96 20.82 6.47
C GLN A 160 17.06 20.86 7.72
N PRO A 161 16.78 22.04 8.30
CA PRO A 161 15.95 22.15 9.50
C PRO A 161 14.47 21.81 9.18
N PRO A 162 13.74 21.17 10.12
CA PRO A 162 12.34 20.82 9.92
C PRO A 162 11.42 22.05 9.96
N ASN A 163 10.25 21.93 9.35
CA ASN A 163 9.21 22.97 9.41
C ASN A 163 8.68 23.15 10.84
N PHE A 164 8.61 22.06 11.62
CA PHE A 164 8.14 22.05 13.01
C PHE A 164 8.89 21.03 13.87
N ILE A 165 9.03 21.31 15.16
CA ILE A 165 9.67 20.42 16.15
C ILE A 165 8.69 20.20 17.30
N PHE A 166 8.51 18.95 17.74
CA PHE A 166 7.67 18.62 18.90
C PHE A 166 8.45 17.76 19.90
N GLN A 167 8.51 18.18 21.16
CA GLN A 167 9.09 17.40 22.25
C GLN A 167 8.05 16.42 22.80
N LEU A 168 8.47 15.17 23.01
CA LEU A 168 7.68 14.14 23.67
C LEU A 168 7.92 14.16 25.18
N ILE A 169 6.85 14.45 25.92
CA ILE A 169 6.82 14.47 27.38
C ILE A 169 6.00 13.26 27.84
N SER A 170 6.65 12.30 28.51
CA SER A 170 5.98 11.12 29.07
C SER A 170 4.91 11.51 30.10
N GLY A 171 3.78 10.81 30.09
CA GLY A 171 2.76 10.97 31.12
C GLY A 171 3.25 10.51 32.49
N ALA A 172 2.81 11.18 33.56
CA ALA A 172 3.25 10.89 34.94
C ALA A 172 2.87 9.49 35.47
N GLN A 173 2.02 8.76 34.74
CA GLN A 173 1.59 7.38 35.05
C GLN A 173 2.13 6.37 34.02
N ASN A 174 3.07 6.75 33.15
CA ASN A 174 3.63 5.88 32.13
C ASN A 174 4.69 4.94 32.73
N SER A 175 4.31 3.65 32.88
CA SER A 175 5.18 2.59 33.42
C SER A 175 6.41 2.29 32.56
N GLN A 176 6.32 2.44 31.23
CA GLN A 176 7.49 2.29 30.34
C GLN A 176 8.50 3.43 30.56
N ALA A 177 8.02 4.66 30.78
CA ALA A 177 8.89 5.80 31.07
C ALA A 177 9.60 5.64 32.43
N ALA A 178 8.90 5.13 33.45
CA ALA A 178 9.51 4.79 34.75
C ALA A 178 10.56 3.68 34.61
N LYS A 179 10.25 2.60 33.87
CA LYS A 179 11.18 1.50 33.56
C LYS A 179 12.43 1.98 32.84
N TRP A 180 12.27 2.82 31.81
CA TRP A 180 13.40 3.42 31.09
C TRP A 180 14.27 4.27 32.02
N LEU A 181 13.66 5.09 32.90
CA LEU A 181 14.41 5.91 33.87
C LEU A 181 15.22 5.06 34.87
N SER A 182 14.69 3.91 35.32
CA SER A 182 15.47 2.98 36.15
C SER A 182 16.60 2.28 35.37
N LEU A 183 16.38 1.95 34.09
CA LEU A 183 17.41 1.34 33.25
C LEU A 183 18.53 2.32 32.87
N ALA A 184 18.22 3.61 32.77
CA ALA A 184 19.14 4.70 32.43
C ALA A 184 19.92 5.23 33.63
N HIS A 185 19.51 4.89 34.85
CA HIS A 185 20.19 5.35 36.07
C HIS A 185 21.69 4.99 36.03
N SER A 186 22.53 5.97 36.40
CA SER A 186 24.01 5.94 36.36
C SER A 186 24.68 5.61 35.01
N LYS A 187 23.95 5.58 33.89
CA LYS A 187 24.51 5.33 32.54
C LYS A 187 24.52 6.60 31.68
N LYS A 188 25.46 6.65 30.73
CA LYS A 188 25.45 7.65 29.65
C LYS A 188 24.26 7.37 28.72
N THR A 189 23.67 8.43 28.18
CA THR A 189 22.72 8.34 27.06
C THR A 189 23.33 8.92 25.79
N MET A 190 22.83 8.47 24.64
CA MET A 190 23.21 8.92 23.31
C MET A 190 21.93 9.20 22.52
N PHE A 191 22.01 10.00 21.47
CA PHE A 191 20.88 10.28 20.60
C PHE A 191 21.10 9.74 19.19
N GLY A 192 19.99 9.44 18.51
CA GLY A 192 20.00 9.00 17.13
C GLY A 192 18.64 9.22 16.47
N PHE A 193 18.66 9.50 15.19
CA PHE A 193 17.49 9.64 14.34
C PHE A 193 16.96 8.26 13.93
N HIS A 194 15.63 8.13 13.92
CA HIS A 194 14.91 6.98 13.38
C HIS A 194 13.87 7.47 12.38
N GLY A 195 14.05 7.09 11.11
CA GLY A 195 13.12 7.39 10.04
C GLY A 195 11.98 6.37 9.91
N SER A 196 10.77 6.84 9.65
CA SER A 196 9.60 5.98 9.44
C SER A 196 8.55 6.64 8.57
N ARG A 197 7.63 5.84 8.00
CA ARG A 197 6.45 6.38 7.31
C ARG A 197 5.47 7.00 8.31
N LEU A 198 4.82 8.10 7.92
CA LEU A 198 3.94 8.90 8.78
C LEU A 198 2.87 8.06 9.49
N GLU A 199 2.25 7.10 8.80
CA GLU A 199 1.19 6.27 9.37
C GLU A 199 1.65 5.39 10.54
N ASN A 200 2.95 5.13 10.68
CA ASN A 200 3.51 4.36 11.79
C ASN A 200 3.53 5.17 13.11
N PHE A 201 3.58 6.50 13.05
CA PHE A 201 3.93 7.33 14.20
C PHE A 201 2.90 7.30 15.34
N HIS A 202 1.61 7.10 15.04
CA HIS A 202 0.59 6.86 16.08
C HIS A 202 0.99 5.66 16.96
N SER A 203 1.24 4.49 16.34
CA SER A 203 1.69 3.31 17.10
C SER A 203 3.05 3.51 17.80
N ILE A 204 4.00 4.21 17.17
CA ILE A 204 5.32 4.46 17.75
C ILE A 204 5.23 5.33 19.02
N LEU A 205 4.36 6.35 19.02
CA LEU A 205 4.21 7.24 20.17
C LEU A 205 3.50 6.59 21.37
N HIS A 206 2.58 5.66 21.11
CA HIS A 206 1.88 4.92 22.19
C HIS A 206 2.60 3.65 22.67
N HIS A 207 3.39 2.99 21.81
CA HIS A 207 4.00 1.67 22.11
C HIS A 207 5.54 1.66 22.03
N GLY A 208 6.18 2.80 21.78
CA GLY A 208 7.62 2.87 21.53
C GLY A 208 8.03 2.30 20.17
N LEU A 209 9.34 2.22 19.94
CA LEU A 209 9.91 1.66 18.71
C LEU A 209 9.95 0.12 18.79
N GLN A 210 9.14 -0.52 17.95
CA GLN A 210 8.91 -1.96 17.96
C GLN A 210 9.77 -2.69 16.91
N GLN A 211 10.43 -3.77 17.32
CA GLN A 211 11.43 -4.49 16.51
C GLN A 211 10.81 -5.25 15.31
N HIS A 212 9.54 -5.67 15.43
CA HIS A 212 8.87 -6.58 14.50
C HIS A 212 8.60 -6.02 13.08
N MET A 213 9.03 -4.80 12.77
CA MET A 213 8.79 -4.15 11.47
C MET A 213 9.73 -4.64 10.35
N ASN A 214 10.97 -5.04 10.69
CA ASN A 214 11.98 -5.45 9.70
C ASN A 214 12.26 -6.97 9.77
N LYS A 215 11.62 -7.74 8.89
CA LYS A 215 11.93 -9.17 8.70
C LYS A 215 13.28 -9.41 8.00
N ASN A 216 13.68 -8.48 7.12
CA ASN A 216 14.94 -8.53 6.39
C ASN A 216 15.91 -7.56 7.07
N SER A 217 16.76 -8.06 7.97
CA SER A 217 17.61 -7.25 8.84
C SER A 217 19.09 -7.50 8.51
N LEU A 218 19.70 -6.61 7.71
CA LEU A 218 21.05 -6.83 7.18
C LEU A 218 22.10 -6.93 8.29
N PHE A 219 22.01 -6.07 9.30
CA PHE A 219 22.91 -6.02 10.44
C PHE A 219 22.27 -6.60 11.71
N GLY A 220 21.48 -7.68 11.56
CA GLY A 220 20.75 -8.35 12.64
C GLY A 220 19.53 -7.59 13.15
N HIS A 221 18.73 -8.23 14.00
CA HIS A 221 17.44 -7.72 14.48
C HIS A 221 17.60 -6.67 15.58
N GLY A 222 16.82 -5.60 15.47
CA GLY A 222 16.76 -4.50 16.43
C GLY A 222 16.05 -3.27 15.86
N VAL A 223 15.93 -2.22 16.68
CA VAL A 223 15.52 -0.89 16.21
C VAL A 223 16.74 -0.20 15.60
N TYR A 224 16.63 0.23 14.34
CA TYR A 224 17.69 0.92 13.62
C TYR A 224 17.62 2.44 13.84
N LEU A 225 18.75 3.04 14.18
CA LEU A 225 18.94 4.50 14.27
C LEU A 225 20.27 4.90 13.61
N SER A 226 20.47 6.19 13.35
CA SER A 226 21.75 6.78 12.94
C SER A 226 22.00 8.13 13.62
N SER A 227 23.25 8.51 13.85
CA SER A 227 23.56 9.88 14.29
C SER A 227 23.46 10.91 13.16
N GLU A 228 23.35 10.47 11.89
CA GLU A 228 23.22 11.35 10.73
C GLU A 228 21.74 11.47 10.29
N LEU A 229 21.22 12.69 10.23
CA LEU A 229 19.82 12.93 9.82
C LEU A 229 19.60 12.58 8.33
N SER A 230 20.63 12.77 7.51
CA SER A 230 20.70 12.40 6.09
C SER A 230 20.45 10.92 5.84
N VAL A 231 20.88 10.04 6.76
CA VAL A 231 20.64 8.58 6.70
C VAL A 231 19.19 8.22 7.01
N SER A 232 18.50 8.99 7.88
CA SER A 232 17.12 8.71 8.30
C SER A 232 16.05 9.29 7.36
N LEU A 233 16.39 10.31 6.57
CA LEU A 233 15.47 10.96 5.63
C LEU A 233 14.86 10.00 4.57
N PRO A 234 15.62 9.11 3.89
CA PRO A 234 15.07 8.15 2.93
C PRO A 234 14.02 7.19 3.49
N TYR A 235 14.11 6.84 4.78
CA TYR A 235 13.14 5.98 5.46
C TYR A 235 11.86 6.72 5.89
N SER A 236 11.82 8.04 5.66
CA SER A 236 10.76 8.97 6.08
C SER A 236 10.13 9.66 4.85
N PRO A 237 9.47 8.91 3.94
CA PRO A 237 8.80 9.51 2.79
C PRO A 237 7.65 10.42 3.25
N SER A 238 7.35 11.45 2.46
CA SER A 238 6.20 12.32 2.71
C SER A 238 4.89 11.52 2.65
N GLY A 239 4.19 11.46 3.77
CA GLY A 239 2.89 10.79 3.91
C GLY A 239 1.74 11.81 3.88
N TYR A 240 0.53 11.31 3.66
CA TYR A 240 -0.68 12.11 3.87
C TYR A 240 -1.03 12.10 5.36
N GLY A 241 -1.09 13.29 5.95
CA GLY A 241 -1.48 13.50 7.35
C GLY A 241 -2.99 13.66 7.46
N TRP A 242 -3.43 14.89 7.74
CA TRP A 242 -4.84 15.26 7.74
C TRP A 242 -5.08 16.44 6.80
N GLY A 243 -6.06 16.32 5.90
CA GLY A 243 -6.38 17.34 4.90
C GLY A 243 -6.87 18.69 5.44
N ARG A 244 -7.07 18.82 6.76
CA ARG A 244 -7.45 20.06 7.45
C ARG A 244 -6.42 20.49 8.52
N SER A 245 -5.21 19.93 8.46
CA SER A 245 -4.09 20.19 9.37
C SER A 245 -3.55 21.62 9.25
N LEU A 246 -3.23 22.22 10.40
CA LEU A 246 -2.51 23.50 10.51
C LEU A 246 -1.05 23.41 10.04
N LEU A 247 -0.51 22.20 9.89
CA LEU A 247 0.87 21.91 9.50
C LEU A 247 1.00 21.63 7.99
N GLY A 248 -0.12 21.36 7.31
CA GLY A 248 -0.19 20.96 5.91
C GLY A 248 -0.66 19.51 5.73
N SER A 249 -1.26 19.20 4.57
CA SER A 249 -1.86 17.89 4.31
C SER A 249 -0.85 16.79 3.97
N GLN A 250 0.38 17.15 3.58
CA GLN A 250 1.48 16.23 3.29
C GLN A 250 2.69 16.56 4.16
N MET A 251 3.17 15.57 4.91
CA MET A 251 4.28 15.73 5.85
C MET A 251 5.12 14.45 5.96
N SER A 252 6.43 14.61 6.14
CA SER A 252 7.35 13.58 6.61
C SER A 252 7.64 13.82 8.10
N CYS A 253 7.96 12.76 8.84
CA CYS A 253 8.34 12.85 10.23
C CYS A 253 9.53 11.93 10.53
N ILE A 254 10.49 12.43 11.29
CA ILE A 254 11.62 11.67 11.84
C ILE A 254 11.53 11.72 13.37
N ALA A 255 11.71 10.57 14.02
CA ALA A 255 11.90 10.53 15.46
C ALA A 255 13.36 10.81 15.78
N LEU A 256 13.62 11.79 16.65
CA LEU A 256 14.90 11.91 17.34
C LEU A 256 14.76 11.21 18.70
N CYS A 257 15.54 10.16 18.88
CA CYS A 257 15.43 9.21 19.98
C CYS A 257 16.65 9.29 20.90
N GLU A 258 16.41 9.01 22.17
CA GLU A 258 17.43 8.85 23.20
C GLU A 258 17.57 7.36 23.51
N MET A 259 18.80 6.87 23.51
CA MET A 259 19.15 5.48 23.81
C MET A 259 20.15 5.41 24.97
N ILE A 260 19.97 4.43 25.83
CA ILE A 260 20.86 4.14 26.96
C ILE A 260 22.12 3.46 26.43
N ASP A 261 23.31 3.87 26.87
CA ASP A 261 24.53 3.16 26.53
C ASP A 261 24.55 1.77 27.20
N HIS A 262 24.51 0.71 26.39
CA HIS A 262 24.28 -0.66 26.85
C HIS A 262 24.86 -1.68 25.85
N PRO A 263 25.30 -2.88 26.29
CA PRO A 263 25.79 -3.93 25.38
C PRO A 263 24.80 -4.37 24.29
N ASP A 264 23.49 -4.20 24.50
CA ASP A 264 22.44 -4.51 23.52
C ASP A 264 22.23 -3.40 22.46
N VAL A 265 22.88 -2.25 22.64
CA VAL A 265 23.00 -1.21 21.60
C VAL A 265 24.29 -1.49 20.84
N LYS A 266 24.15 -2.10 19.66
CA LYS A 266 25.25 -2.41 18.75
C LYS A 266 25.57 -1.20 17.89
N CYS A 267 26.84 -0.85 17.80
CA CYS A 267 27.35 0.34 17.13
C CYS A 267 28.88 0.24 17.02
N LYS A 268 29.46 0.93 16.03
CA LYS A 268 30.91 1.03 15.86
C LYS A 268 31.45 2.35 16.44
N THR A 269 31.60 2.38 17.76
CA THR A 269 32.27 3.49 18.48
C THR A 269 33.79 3.33 18.44
N GLY A 270 34.52 4.44 18.27
CA GLY A 270 35.97 4.47 17.96
C GLY A 270 36.86 3.57 18.82
N GLU A 271 37.66 2.75 18.13
CA GLU A 271 38.79 1.86 18.52
C GLU A 271 38.64 0.88 19.69
N SER A 272 37.82 1.19 20.70
CA SER A 272 37.85 0.57 22.03
C SER A 272 36.85 -0.56 22.25
N ASN A 273 35.78 -0.66 21.46
CA ASN A 273 34.61 -1.49 21.81
C ASN A 273 34.10 -2.38 20.66
N ARG A 274 35.02 -3.04 19.94
CA ARG A 274 34.70 -3.91 18.78
C ARG A 274 33.72 -5.05 19.12
N SER A 275 33.62 -5.45 20.38
CA SER A 275 32.60 -6.37 20.93
C SER A 275 31.14 -5.95 20.68
N ARG A 276 30.89 -4.67 20.38
CA ARG A 276 29.57 -4.10 20.07
C ARG A 276 29.33 -3.82 18.59
N SER A 277 30.31 -4.05 17.72
CA SER A 277 30.17 -3.82 16.27
C SER A 277 29.34 -4.90 15.55
N ILE A 278 29.06 -6.06 16.15
CA ILE A 278 28.33 -7.17 15.52
C ILE A 278 27.12 -7.61 16.37
N THR A 279 26.04 -7.90 15.67
CA THR A 279 24.88 -8.70 16.12
C THR A 279 25.10 -10.17 15.77
N SER A 280 24.68 -11.10 16.64
CA SER A 280 24.86 -12.56 16.45
C SER A 280 24.19 -13.12 15.19
N ASP A 281 23.22 -12.39 14.66
CA ASP A 281 22.36 -12.68 13.52
C ASP A 281 22.62 -11.75 12.31
N SER A 282 23.76 -11.03 12.30
CA SER A 282 24.16 -10.21 11.16
C SER A 282 24.45 -11.05 9.91
N ILE A 283 23.91 -10.61 8.78
CA ILE A 283 24.19 -11.16 7.44
C ILE A 283 25.19 -10.26 6.69
N GLY A 284 25.21 -8.96 7.00
CA GLY A 284 26.05 -7.92 6.37
C GLY A 284 27.38 -7.63 7.07
N GLY A 285 27.70 -8.30 8.18
CA GLY A 285 28.94 -8.09 8.94
C GLY A 285 28.82 -7.06 10.06
N GLU A 286 29.83 -6.20 10.24
CA GLU A 286 29.81 -5.15 11.26
C GLU A 286 28.75 -4.08 10.96
N VAL A 287 28.08 -3.58 12.01
CA VAL A 287 27.19 -2.40 11.97
C VAL A 287 28.02 -1.21 11.46
N PRO A 288 27.57 -0.47 10.43
CA PRO A 288 28.36 0.64 9.88
C PRO A 288 28.58 1.77 10.89
N GLU A 289 29.61 2.58 10.63
CA GLU A 289 29.87 3.80 11.40
C GLU A 289 28.67 4.73 11.34
N LYS A 290 28.38 5.41 12.46
CA LYS A 290 27.21 6.28 12.65
C LYS A 290 25.84 5.57 12.59
N TYR A 291 25.78 4.24 12.61
CA TYR A 291 24.55 3.47 12.81
C TYR A 291 24.49 2.83 14.21
N TYR A 292 23.27 2.66 14.71
CA TYR A 292 22.96 1.96 15.96
C TYR A 292 21.86 0.92 15.71
N VAL A 293 22.05 -0.31 16.20
CA VAL A 293 21.05 -1.38 16.21
C VAL A 293 20.74 -1.72 17.66
N VAL A 294 19.55 -1.32 18.11
CA VAL A 294 19.10 -1.51 19.50
C VAL A 294 18.33 -2.83 19.62
N GLN A 295 18.96 -3.85 20.18
CA GLN A 295 18.41 -5.20 20.31
C GLN A 295 17.39 -5.36 21.46
N ASN A 296 17.20 -4.33 22.29
CA ASN A 296 16.16 -4.29 23.31
C ASN A 296 15.43 -2.93 23.27
N SER A 297 14.15 -2.93 22.90
CA SER A 297 13.33 -1.72 22.79
C SER A 297 13.14 -0.96 24.10
N ASP A 298 13.33 -1.58 25.27
CA ASP A 298 13.30 -0.90 26.57
C ASP A 298 14.43 0.14 26.74
N LEU A 299 15.46 0.09 25.90
CA LEU A 299 16.63 0.95 26.00
C LEU A 299 16.52 2.25 25.18
N VAL A 300 15.52 2.37 24.30
CA VAL A 300 15.37 3.51 23.38
C VAL A 300 13.98 4.14 23.50
N ARG A 301 13.94 5.47 23.56
CA ARG A 301 12.69 6.25 23.60
C ARG A 301 12.73 7.42 22.63
N VAL A 302 11.58 7.73 22.02
CA VAL A 302 11.42 8.97 21.24
C VAL A 302 11.49 10.17 22.20
N ARG A 303 12.21 11.24 21.82
CA ARG A 303 12.29 12.49 22.60
C ARG A 303 11.81 13.70 21.82
N TYR A 304 12.07 13.75 20.52
CA TYR A 304 11.56 14.79 19.65
C TYR A 304 11.04 14.20 18.34
N LEU A 305 10.12 14.93 17.72
CA LEU A 305 9.61 14.69 16.37
C LEU A 305 10.03 15.87 15.50
N LEU A 306 10.74 15.58 14.41
CA LEU A 306 11.15 16.54 13.39
C LEU A 306 10.17 16.39 12.22
N VAL A 307 9.35 17.41 11.97
CA VAL A 307 8.27 17.35 10.98
C VAL A 307 8.58 18.26 9.80
N TYR A 308 8.64 17.65 8.63
CA TYR A 308 8.93 18.29 7.34
C TYR A 308 7.65 18.37 6.52
N CYS A 309 7.23 19.57 6.15
CA CYS A 309 6.00 19.83 5.42
C CYS A 309 6.30 20.46 4.06
N ASN A 310 5.67 19.94 3.00
CA ASN A 310 5.76 20.56 1.69
C ASN A 310 4.93 21.85 1.71
N ASN A 311 5.59 23.00 1.54
CA ASN A 311 4.93 24.31 1.47
C ASN A 311 4.20 24.53 0.13
N THR A 312 3.22 23.69 -0.20
CA THR A 312 2.14 24.08 -1.10
C THR A 312 1.24 25.05 -0.34
N THR A 313 1.39 26.34 -0.62
CA THR A 313 0.67 27.42 0.05
C THR A 313 -0.85 27.22 -0.08
N VAL A 314 -1.53 27.18 1.08
CA VAL A 314 -2.99 27.08 1.13
C VAL A 314 -3.58 28.44 0.75
N SER A 315 -3.88 28.60 -0.54
CA SER A 315 -4.76 29.66 -1.01
C SER A 315 -6.21 29.38 -0.56
N SER A 316 -6.92 30.46 -0.22
CA SER A 316 -8.18 30.40 0.56
C SER A 316 -9.34 29.71 -0.18
N ASP A 317 -10.36 29.32 0.60
CA ASP A 317 -11.56 28.61 0.14
C ASP A 317 -12.23 29.24 -1.09
N ARG A 318 -12.48 28.40 -2.11
CA ARG A 318 -13.56 28.63 -3.09
C ARG A 318 -14.14 27.38 -3.77
N ASN A 319 -13.58 26.18 -3.58
CA ASN A 319 -14.06 24.97 -4.28
C ASN A 319 -14.11 23.72 -3.40
N SER A 320 -15.27 23.48 -2.77
CA SER A 320 -15.62 22.21 -2.10
C SER A 320 -15.37 20.98 -3.01
N TRP A 321 -15.68 21.13 -4.30
CA TRP A 321 -15.47 20.12 -5.34
C TRP A 321 -14.02 19.63 -5.44
N VAL A 322 -13.02 20.50 -5.34
CA VAL A 322 -11.59 20.12 -5.43
C VAL A 322 -11.15 19.29 -4.22
N ASN A 323 -11.70 19.56 -3.04
CA ASN A 323 -11.48 18.74 -1.85
C ASN A 323 -12.16 17.36 -1.95
N TRP A 324 -13.32 17.27 -2.62
CA TRP A 324 -13.95 15.97 -2.95
C TRP A 324 -13.11 15.18 -3.97
N LEU A 325 -12.62 15.84 -5.03
CA LEU A 325 -11.69 15.23 -6.02
C LEU A 325 -10.43 14.67 -5.33
N SER A 326 -9.82 15.45 -4.44
CA SER A 326 -8.59 15.08 -3.74
C SER A 326 -8.77 13.93 -2.75
N ARG A 327 -9.98 13.71 -2.23
CA ARG A 327 -10.31 12.51 -1.42
C ARG A 327 -10.54 11.30 -2.32
N HIS A 328 -11.46 11.40 -3.27
CA HIS A 328 -11.78 10.31 -4.17
C HIS A 328 -10.88 10.32 -5.41
N LYS A 329 -9.56 10.25 -5.20
CA LYS A 329 -8.56 10.31 -6.31
C LYS A 329 -8.84 9.26 -7.38
N LEU A 330 -9.17 8.02 -7.00
CA LEU A 330 -9.51 6.96 -7.94
C LEU A 330 -10.77 7.27 -8.76
N LEU A 331 -11.85 7.72 -8.12
CA LEU A 331 -13.09 8.08 -8.81
C LEU A 331 -12.90 9.32 -9.70
N THR A 332 -12.05 10.26 -9.28
CA THR A 332 -11.66 11.45 -10.05
C THR A 332 -10.87 11.06 -11.28
N PHE A 333 -9.87 10.17 -11.15
CA PHE A 333 -9.16 9.63 -12.30
C PHE A 333 -10.08 8.81 -13.20
N ILE A 334 -11.06 8.07 -12.67
CA ILE A 334 -12.05 7.32 -13.47
C ILE A 334 -12.98 8.28 -14.23
N ILE A 335 -13.55 9.29 -13.58
CA ILE A 335 -14.44 10.28 -14.24
C ILE A 335 -13.65 11.12 -15.24
N GLY A 336 -12.45 11.59 -14.87
CA GLY A 336 -11.54 12.29 -15.77
C GLY A 336 -11.10 11.43 -16.95
N TYR A 337 -10.88 10.13 -16.75
CA TYR A 337 -10.58 9.16 -17.81
C TYR A 337 -11.80 8.85 -18.69
N ILE A 338 -13.02 8.81 -18.13
CA ILE A 338 -14.26 8.69 -18.91
C ILE A 338 -14.49 9.94 -19.77
N PHE A 339 -14.27 11.14 -19.23
CA PHE A 339 -14.30 12.38 -20.01
C PHE A 339 -13.16 12.43 -21.04
N MET A 340 -11.95 11.96 -20.72
CA MET A 340 -10.84 11.85 -21.67
C MET A 340 -11.17 10.86 -22.80
N LEU A 341 -11.73 9.69 -22.48
CA LEU A 341 -12.18 8.69 -23.45
C LEU A 341 -13.35 9.20 -24.31
N ALA A 342 -14.27 9.97 -23.74
CA ALA A 342 -15.34 10.62 -24.49
C ALA A 342 -14.78 11.69 -25.44
N SER A 343 -13.88 12.56 -24.96
CA SER A 343 -13.19 13.55 -25.80
C SER A 343 -12.37 12.90 -26.92
N ILE A 344 -11.64 11.82 -26.62
CA ILE A 344 -10.93 11.00 -27.63
C ILE A 344 -11.93 10.36 -28.59
N GLY A 345 -13.08 9.85 -28.12
CA GLY A 345 -14.14 9.29 -28.97
C GLY A 345 -14.85 10.31 -29.86
N PHE A 346 -14.80 11.61 -29.51
CA PHE A 346 -15.29 12.71 -30.36
C PHE A 346 -14.20 13.32 -31.25
N THR A 347 -12.91 13.06 -31.00
CA THR A 347 -11.80 13.51 -31.87
C THR A 347 -11.13 12.39 -32.67
N SER A 348 -11.55 11.13 -32.49
CA SER A 348 -10.98 9.96 -33.17
C SER A 348 -11.42 9.82 -34.63
N ASN A 349 -10.98 10.74 -35.48
CA ASN A 349 -10.30 10.29 -36.69
C ASN A 349 -8.96 9.67 -36.25
N PRO A 350 -8.59 8.46 -36.69
CA PRO A 350 -7.34 7.82 -36.28
C PRO A 350 -6.13 8.50 -36.95
N MET A 351 -5.62 9.56 -36.33
CA MET A 351 -4.43 10.27 -36.79
C MET A 351 -3.21 9.34 -36.66
N SER A 352 -2.45 9.16 -37.74
CA SER A 352 -1.42 8.14 -37.85
C SER A 352 -0.17 8.45 -37.01
N ASN A 353 0.49 7.42 -36.46
CA ASN A 353 1.71 7.61 -35.65
C ASN A 353 2.91 8.10 -36.48
N VAL A 354 2.78 8.07 -37.81
CA VAL A 354 3.81 8.44 -38.80
C VAL A 354 4.34 9.86 -38.59
N GLU A 355 3.50 10.80 -38.16
CA GLU A 355 3.86 12.24 -38.07
C GLU A 355 4.95 12.58 -37.04
N ASN A 356 5.33 11.66 -36.16
CA ASN A 356 6.23 11.93 -35.03
C ASN A 356 7.54 11.11 -35.06
N MET A 357 7.84 10.40 -36.14
CA MET A 357 9.05 9.57 -36.26
C MET A 357 9.98 10.08 -37.37
N SER A 358 11.30 10.03 -37.14
CA SER A 358 12.25 10.52 -38.16
C SER A 358 12.29 9.58 -39.38
N PRO A 359 12.49 10.10 -40.62
CA PRO A 359 12.57 9.25 -41.81
C PRO A 359 13.66 8.18 -41.78
N GLN A 360 14.71 8.38 -40.97
CA GLN A 360 15.76 7.38 -40.75
C GLN A 360 15.24 6.19 -39.93
N ILE A 361 14.43 6.46 -38.89
CA ILE A 361 13.82 5.43 -38.06
C ILE A 361 12.76 4.66 -38.85
N ILE A 362 11.93 5.35 -39.65
CA ILE A 362 10.92 4.70 -40.51
C ILE A 362 11.58 3.73 -41.50
N ARG A 363 12.64 4.17 -42.21
CA ARG A 363 13.42 3.28 -43.11
C ARG A 363 14.03 2.08 -42.38
N ARG A 364 14.47 2.27 -41.14
CA ARG A 364 15.00 1.18 -40.30
C ARG A 364 13.91 0.19 -39.91
N VAL A 365 12.73 0.66 -39.47
CA VAL A 365 11.58 -0.19 -39.11
C VAL A 365 11.14 -1.02 -40.30
N VAL A 366 10.99 -0.42 -41.48
CA VAL A 366 10.66 -1.14 -42.72
C VAL A 366 11.69 -2.23 -43.02
N LYS A 367 13.00 -1.93 -42.91
CA LYS A 367 14.06 -2.93 -43.11
C LYS A 367 14.00 -4.08 -42.10
N GLU A 368 13.77 -3.79 -40.82
CA GLU A 368 13.66 -4.81 -39.76
C GLU A 368 12.40 -5.68 -39.93
N MET A 369 11.28 -5.08 -40.36
CA MET A 369 10.02 -5.81 -40.65
C MET A 369 10.16 -6.72 -41.88
N THR A 370 10.83 -6.27 -42.94
CA THR A 370 11.11 -7.11 -44.11
C THR A 370 12.02 -8.28 -43.76
N ASP A 371 13.08 -8.09 -42.96
CA ASP A 371 13.93 -9.22 -42.47
C ASP A 371 13.15 -10.18 -41.56
N LEU A 372 12.17 -9.71 -40.81
CA LEU A 372 11.31 -10.55 -39.98
C LEU A 372 10.29 -11.37 -40.79
N VAL A 373 9.94 -10.94 -41.99
CA VAL A 373 9.06 -11.69 -42.91
C VAL A 373 9.86 -12.64 -43.80
N THR A 374 11.06 -12.27 -44.25
CA THR A 374 11.92 -13.16 -45.06
C THR A 374 12.70 -14.18 -44.21
N HIS A 375 13.12 -13.80 -43.00
CA HIS A 375 13.86 -14.63 -42.06
C HIS A 375 13.18 -14.66 -40.67
N PRO A 376 11.94 -15.20 -40.58
CA PRO A 376 11.18 -15.28 -39.35
C PRO A 376 11.89 -16.15 -38.29
N PRO A 377 11.99 -15.71 -37.03
CA PRO A 377 12.46 -16.55 -35.94
C PRO A 377 11.55 -17.77 -35.73
N GLU A 378 12.09 -18.87 -35.21
CA GLU A 378 11.32 -20.08 -34.92
C GLU A 378 10.06 -19.76 -34.09
N GLY A 379 8.89 -20.13 -34.60
CA GLY A 379 7.60 -19.89 -33.93
C GLY A 379 7.26 -18.40 -33.71
N ILE A 380 7.75 -17.50 -34.56
CA ILE A 380 7.36 -16.09 -34.59
C ILE A 380 7.04 -15.71 -36.04
N LYS A 381 5.83 -15.22 -36.31
CA LYS A 381 5.39 -14.73 -37.63
C LYS A 381 4.98 -13.28 -37.50
N VAL A 382 5.38 -12.43 -38.43
CA VAL A 382 5.09 -10.99 -38.40
C VAL A 382 4.09 -10.63 -39.49
N SER A 383 3.14 -9.74 -39.17
CA SER A 383 2.25 -9.10 -40.12
C SER A 383 2.81 -7.73 -40.46
N ILE A 384 2.93 -7.43 -41.75
CA ILE A 384 3.10 -6.07 -42.25
C ILE A 384 1.71 -5.45 -42.39
N ASN A 385 1.64 -4.12 -42.21
CA ASN A 385 0.50 -3.29 -42.55
C ASN A 385 1.02 -2.26 -43.57
N ASP A 386 0.46 -2.29 -44.78
CA ASP A 386 0.94 -1.48 -45.90
C ASP A 386 0.48 -0.01 -45.82
N GLU A 387 -0.53 0.29 -44.99
CA GLU A 387 -1.05 1.64 -44.74
C GLU A 387 -0.33 2.35 -43.58
N ASP A 388 0.01 1.62 -42.51
CA ASP A 388 0.81 2.12 -41.38
C ASP A 388 1.95 1.16 -41.03
N VAL A 389 3.16 1.47 -41.53
CA VAL A 389 4.40 0.73 -41.25
C VAL A 389 4.83 0.74 -39.77
N THR A 390 4.14 1.49 -38.90
CA THR A 390 4.33 1.47 -37.44
C THR A 390 3.37 0.53 -36.71
N ASP A 391 2.34 -0.02 -37.38
CA ASP A 391 1.42 -1.03 -36.83
C ASP A 391 2.06 -2.43 -36.83
N ILE A 392 3.08 -2.60 -36.00
CA ILE A 392 3.85 -3.84 -35.91
C ILE A 392 3.06 -4.89 -35.12
N GLN A 393 2.59 -5.92 -35.81
CA GLN A 393 1.88 -7.06 -35.19
C GLN A 393 2.60 -8.38 -35.47
N ALA A 394 2.61 -9.28 -34.49
CA ALA A 394 3.25 -10.59 -34.58
C ALA A 394 2.38 -11.68 -33.94
N TYR A 395 2.60 -12.92 -34.35
CA TYR A 395 2.02 -14.13 -33.81
C TYR A 395 3.15 -15.00 -33.27
N ILE A 396 3.12 -15.29 -31.97
CA ILE A 396 4.13 -16.09 -31.26
C ILE A 396 3.53 -17.43 -30.88
N ASP A 397 4.15 -18.51 -31.33
CA ASP A 397 3.76 -19.88 -30.99
C ASP A 397 4.22 -20.21 -29.55
N GLY A 398 3.28 -20.69 -28.74
CA GLY A 398 3.47 -21.02 -27.33
C GLY A 398 4.55 -22.09 -27.13
N PRO A 399 5.67 -21.80 -26.42
CA PRO A 399 6.83 -22.69 -26.41
C PRO A 399 6.55 -24.06 -25.78
N ALA A 400 7.13 -25.12 -26.37
CA ALA A 400 6.96 -26.48 -25.89
C ALA A 400 7.50 -26.68 -24.46
N GLY A 401 6.73 -27.39 -23.63
CA GLY A 401 7.07 -27.63 -22.22
C GLY A 401 6.63 -26.52 -21.26
N THR A 402 5.96 -25.48 -21.77
CA THR A 402 5.32 -24.42 -20.97
C THR A 402 3.81 -24.65 -20.90
N PRO A 403 3.06 -24.06 -19.94
CA PRO A 403 1.60 -24.10 -19.96
C PRO A 403 0.97 -23.43 -21.19
N TYR A 404 1.75 -22.68 -21.97
CA TYR A 404 1.34 -22.01 -23.22
C TYR A 404 1.46 -22.92 -24.45
N THR A 405 2.02 -24.13 -24.32
CA THR A 405 2.28 -25.07 -25.43
C THR A 405 1.03 -25.27 -26.30
N GLY A 406 1.13 -24.97 -27.61
CA GLY A 406 0.06 -25.19 -28.59
C GLY A 406 -0.91 -24.01 -28.78
N GLY A 407 -0.82 -22.96 -27.97
CA GLY A 407 -1.48 -21.69 -28.25
C GLY A 407 -0.68 -20.82 -29.22
N VAL A 408 -1.36 -19.93 -29.94
CA VAL A 408 -0.76 -18.88 -30.78
C VAL A 408 -1.19 -17.51 -30.25
N PHE A 409 -0.21 -16.68 -29.89
CA PHE A 409 -0.45 -15.42 -29.20
C PHE A 409 -0.19 -14.24 -30.14
N ARG A 410 -1.24 -13.47 -30.47
CA ARG A 410 -1.09 -12.21 -31.19
C ARG A 410 -0.55 -11.13 -30.25
N VAL A 411 0.54 -10.50 -30.64
CA VAL A 411 1.24 -9.42 -29.94
C VAL A 411 1.28 -8.20 -30.85
N LYS A 412 0.99 -7.01 -30.32
CA LYS A 412 1.24 -5.72 -30.98
C LYS A 412 2.42 -5.03 -30.32
N LEU A 413 3.29 -4.42 -31.10
CA LEU A 413 4.30 -3.47 -30.62
C LEU A 413 3.85 -2.04 -30.93
N ALA A 414 4.21 -1.10 -30.06
CA ALA A 414 3.99 0.33 -30.26
C ALA A 414 5.31 1.07 -30.08
N LEU A 415 5.74 1.78 -31.12
CA LEU A 415 6.95 2.59 -31.12
C LEU A 415 6.71 3.90 -30.35
N SER A 416 7.67 4.32 -29.54
CA SER A 416 7.67 5.61 -28.84
C SER A 416 8.42 6.66 -29.66
N LYS A 417 8.24 7.95 -29.33
CA LYS A 417 9.10 9.02 -29.89
C LYS A 417 10.57 8.83 -29.54
N ASP A 418 10.84 8.14 -28.43
CA ASP A 418 12.18 7.81 -27.94
C ASP A 418 12.74 6.48 -28.51
N PHE A 419 12.06 5.83 -29.46
CA PHE A 419 12.61 4.65 -30.14
C PHE A 419 13.70 5.10 -31.14
N PRO A 420 14.89 4.48 -31.20
CA PRO A 420 15.28 3.22 -30.55
C PRO A 420 16.02 3.36 -29.20
N GLN A 421 16.14 4.55 -28.62
CA GLN A 421 16.80 4.73 -27.32
C GLN A 421 16.07 4.01 -26.19
N THR A 422 14.74 3.92 -26.28
CA THR A 422 13.91 3.03 -25.46
C THR A 422 13.37 1.86 -26.30
N PRO A 423 13.11 0.69 -25.68
CA PRO A 423 12.43 -0.40 -26.38
C PRO A 423 10.97 -0.01 -26.68
N PRO A 424 10.38 -0.51 -27.76
CA PRO A 424 8.96 -0.33 -28.03
C PRO A 424 8.13 -1.01 -26.93
N LYS A 425 6.93 -0.46 -26.66
CA LYS A 425 5.97 -1.14 -25.80
C LYS A 425 5.43 -2.38 -26.51
N ALA A 426 5.15 -3.44 -25.75
CA ALA A 426 4.58 -4.68 -26.27
C ALA A 426 3.28 -5.04 -25.54
N PHE A 427 2.29 -5.53 -26.29
CA PHE A 427 0.95 -5.85 -25.79
C PHE A 427 0.49 -7.19 -26.34
N PHE A 428 0.10 -8.12 -25.47
CA PHE A 428 -0.64 -9.32 -25.84
C PHE A 428 -2.09 -8.95 -26.21
N ILE A 429 -2.44 -9.07 -27.49
CA ILE A 429 -3.82 -8.91 -27.99
C ILE A 429 -4.63 -10.20 -27.74
N THR A 430 -3.97 -11.36 -27.79
CA THR A 430 -4.51 -12.62 -27.27
C THR A 430 -4.50 -12.59 -25.74
N LYS A 431 -5.67 -12.77 -25.10
CA LYS A 431 -5.76 -12.84 -23.62
C LYS A 431 -4.90 -13.98 -23.08
N ILE A 432 -4.07 -13.68 -22.08
CA ILE A 432 -3.11 -14.60 -21.47
C ILE A 432 -3.09 -14.43 -19.95
N PHE A 433 -2.84 -15.51 -19.20
CA PHE A 433 -2.59 -15.46 -17.76
C PHE A 433 -1.10 -15.68 -17.51
N HIS A 434 -0.35 -14.58 -17.39
CA HIS A 434 1.11 -14.56 -17.28
C HIS A 434 1.56 -13.49 -16.26
N PRO A 435 2.61 -13.72 -15.44
CA PRO A 435 3.02 -12.78 -14.38
C PRO A 435 3.35 -11.37 -14.88
N ASN A 436 4.17 -11.26 -15.94
CA ASN A 436 4.63 -9.97 -16.46
C ASN A 436 3.64 -9.22 -17.39
N VAL A 437 2.37 -9.63 -17.42
CA VAL A 437 1.35 -9.09 -18.34
C VAL A 437 0.19 -8.52 -17.55
N ALA A 438 -0.14 -7.24 -17.79
CA ALA A 438 -1.27 -6.56 -17.16
C ALA A 438 -2.63 -6.97 -17.78
N LYS A 439 -3.74 -6.60 -17.11
CA LYS A 439 -5.10 -6.96 -17.54
C LYS A 439 -5.50 -6.41 -18.93
N ASN A 440 -4.82 -5.37 -19.41
CA ASN A 440 -4.95 -4.79 -20.76
C ASN A 440 -4.04 -5.45 -21.81
N GLY A 441 -3.25 -6.47 -21.44
CA GLY A 441 -2.26 -7.12 -22.30
C GLY A 441 -0.86 -6.50 -22.28
N GLU A 442 -0.64 -5.35 -21.62
CA GLU A 442 0.66 -4.67 -21.60
C GLU A 442 1.74 -5.49 -20.89
N ILE A 443 2.89 -5.66 -21.55
CA ILE A 443 4.04 -6.40 -21.03
C ILE A 443 4.94 -5.45 -20.23
N CYS A 444 5.46 -5.90 -19.09
CA CYS A 444 6.26 -5.07 -18.19
C CYS A 444 7.49 -4.45 -18.87
N VAL A 445 7.47 -3.11 -19.03
CA VAL A 445 8.53 -2.34 -19.67
C VAL A 445 9.89 -2.52 -18.98
N ASN A 446 9.94 -2.71 -17.65
CA ASN A 446 11.21 -2.99 -16.95
C ASN A 446 11.84 -4.32 -17.40
N THR A 447 11.01 -5.30 -17.74
CA THR A 447 11.47 -6.60 -18.26
C THR A 447 11.96 -6.49 -19.71
N LEU A 448 11.33 -5.63 -20.52
CA LEU A 448 11.78 -5.33 -21.90
C LEU A 448 13.01 -4.42 -21.95
N LYS A 449 13.24 -3.59 -20.93
CA LYS A 449 14.39 -2.66 -20.83
C LYS A 449 15.68 -3.30 -20.36
N LYS A 450 15.62 -4.39 -19.57
CA LYS A 450 16.76 -4.92 -18.79
C LYS A 450 18.04 -5.09 -19.62
N ASP A 451 17.90 -5.67 -20.81
CA ASP A 451 19.01 -6.00 -21.71
C ASP A 451 18.90 -5.24 -23.05
N TRP A 452 18.06 -4.19 -23.13
CA TRP A 452 17.85 -3.41 -24.35
C TRP A 452 19.07 -2.56 -24.70
N LYS A 453 19.40 -2.55 -25.99
CA LYS A 453 20.30 -1.57 -26.60
C LYS A 453 19.70 -1.09 -27.93
N PRO A 454 19.97 0.15 -28.37
CA PRO A 454 19.31 0.73 -29.55
C PRO A 454 19.58 0.00 -30.87
N ASP A 455 20.61 -0.85 -30.95
CA ASP A 455 20.98 -1.67 -32.11
C ASP A 455 20.19 -3.00 -32.24
N LEU A 456 19.55 -3.49 -31.17
CA LEU A 456 18.94 -4.83 -31.14
C LEU A 456 17.64 -5.00 -31.93
N GLY A 457 16.87 -3.91 -32.10
CA GLY A 457 15.70 -3.85 -32.98
C GLY A 457 14.47 -4.69 -32.57
N ILE A 458 13.48 -4.71 -33.43
CA ILE A 458 12.17 -5.38 -33.25
C ILE A 458 12.34 -6.89 -33.03
N LYS A 459 13.26 -7.52 -33.77
CA LYS A 459 13.55 -8.96 -33.72
C LYS A 459 13.96 -9.42 -32.33
N HIS A 460 14.75 -8.63 -31.61
CA HIS A 460 15.10 -8.90 -30.22
C HIS A 460 13.89 -8.83 -29.28
N ILE A 461 13.02 -7.82 -29.42
CA ILE A 461 11.82 -7.68 -28.56
C ILE A 461 10.88 -8.87 -28.71
N LEU A 462 10.62 -9.31 -29.93
CA LEU A 462 9.76 -10.49 -30.18
C LEU A 462 10.35 -11.77 -29.58
N LEU A 463 11.68 -11.95 -29.65
CA LEU A 463 12.37 -13.05 -28.99
C LEU A 463 12.30 -12.94 -27.46
N THR A 464 12.51 -11.76 -26.88
CA THR A 464 12.40 -11.51 -25.43
C THR A 464 10.98 -11.80 -24.93
N VAL A 465 9.94 -11.42 -25.68
CA VAL A 465 8.54 -11.80 -25.35
C VAL A 465 8.33 -13.31 -25.41
N LYS A 466 8.88 -14.02 -26.42
CA LYS A 466 8.81 -15.50 -26.47
C LYS A 466 9.57 -16.15 -25.30
N CYS A 467 10.72 -15.60 -24.89
CA CYS A 467 11.49 -16.08 -23.76
C CYS A 467 10.74 -15.97 -22.42
N LEU A 468 9.93 -14.93 -22.21
CA LEU A 468 9.12 -14.79 -20.99
C LEU A 468 8.08 -15.91 -20.84
N LEU A 469 7.50 -16.39 -21.94
CA LEU A 469 6.60 -17.54 -21.91
C LEU A 469 7.31 -18.83 -21.43
N ILE A 470 8.64 -18.90 -21.54
CA ILE A 470 9.48 -20.01 -21.02
C ILE A 470 9.90 -19.75 -19.57
N VAL A 471 10.38 -18.54 -19.28
CA VAL A 471 10.89 -18.13 -17.96
C VAL A 471 10.30 -16.76 -17.59
N PRO A 472 9.16 -16.72 -16.88
CA PRO A 472 8.60 -15.47 -16.38
C PRO A 472 9.52 -14.82 -15.33
N ASN A 473 9.48 -13.50 -15.22
CA ASN A 473 10.29 -12.72 -14.29
C ASN A 473 9.47 -12.34 -13.04
N PRO A 474 9.62 -13.01 -11.87
CA PRO A 474 8.80 -12.72 -10.70
C PRO A 474 8.98 -11.30 -10.15
N GLU A 475 10.20 -10.74 -10.23
CA GLU A 475 10.58 -9.39 -9.79
C GLU A 475 9.93 -8.25 -10.60
N SER A 476 9.05 -8.56 -11.55
CA SER A 476 8.35 -7.59 -12.39
C SER A 476 6.95 -8.06 -12.78
N ALA A 477 6.28 -8.77 -11.88
CA ALA A 477 4.88 -9.18 -12.05
C ALA A 477 3.95 -7.96 -12.11
N LEU A 478 3.14 -7.87 -13.17
CA LEU A 478 1.99 -6.95 -13.30
C LEU A 478 0.66 -7.64 -12.97
N ASN A 479 0.66 -8.98 -12.97
CA ASN A 479 -0.41 -9.83 -12.50
C ASN A 479 0.06 -10.50 -11.20
N GLU A 480 -0.25 -9.86 -10.07
CA GLU A 480 0.12 -10.30 -8.72
C GLU A 480 -0.32 -11.75 -8.43
N GLU A 481 -1.51 -12.14 -8.91
CA GLU A 481 -2.05 -13.49 -8.72
C GLU A 481 -1.24 -14.53 -9.51
N ALA A 482 -0.90 -14.26 -10.77
CA ALA A 482 -0.05 -15.14 -11.56
C ALA A 482 1.39 -15.21 -11.01
N GLY A 483 1.93 -14.07 -10.54
CA GLY A 483 3.25 -14.01 -9.90
C GLY A 483 3.32 -14.80 -8.59
N ARG A 484 2.32 -14.64 -7.71
CA ARG A 484 2.21 -15.40 -6.46
C ARG A 484 2.06 -16.90 -6.73
N LEU A 485 1.16 -17.29 -7.63
CA LEU A 485 0.97 -18.72 -7.96
C LEU A 485 2.22 -19.33 -8.61
N LEU A 486 2.98 -18.59 -9.44
CA LEU A 486 4.25 -19.08 -10.00
C LEU A 486 5.26 -19.45 -8.90
N LEU A 487 5.36 -18.63 -7.85
CA LEU A 487 6.33 -18.80 -6.75
C LEU A 487 5.87 -19.81 -5.70
N GLU A 488 4.58 -19.80 -5.32
CA GLU A 488 4.05 -20.58 -4.20
C GLU A 488 3.41 -21.91 -4.62
N GLN A 489 2.80 -21.98 -5.81
CA GLN A 489 1.93 -23.09 -6.23
C GLN A 489 1.98 -23.31 -7.75
N TYR A 490 3.14 -23.74 -8.26
CA TYR A 490 3.39 -23.84 -9.70
C TYR A 490 2.34 -24.68 -10.46
N ASP A 491 1.81 -25.75 -9.87
CA ASP A 491 0.76 -26.57 -10.51
C ASP A 491 -0.55 -25.77 -10.70
N SER A 492 -0.97 -25.01 -9.69
CA SER A 492 -2.14 -24.11 -9.76
C SER A 492 -1.94 -23.01 -10.83
N TYR A 493 -0.73 -22.44 -10.91
CA TYR A 493 -0.35 -21.51 -11.98
C TYR A 493 -0.45 -22.17 -13.37
N SER A 494 0.18 -23.34 -13.52
CA SER A 494 0.28 -24.07 -14.79
C SER A 494 -1.09 -24.49 -15.32
N GLN A 495 -1.96 -25.05 -14.46
CA GLN A 495 -3.34 -25.40 -14.82
C GLN A 495 -4.13 -24.19 -15.34
N ARG A 496 -4.03 -23.04 -14.66
CA ARG A 496 -4.77 -21.82 -15.03
C ARG A 496 -4.21 -21.12 -16.27
N ALA A 497 -2.89 -21.06 -16.42
CA ALA A 497 -2.23 -20.57 -17.61
C ALA A 497 -2.57 -21.43 -18.85
N LYS A 498 -2.62 -22.76 -18.67
CA LYS A 498 -3.05 -23.71 -19.70
C LYS A 498 -4.52 -23.52 -20.08
N MET A 499 -5.45 -23.46 -19.11
CA MET A 499 -6.87 -23.22 -19.37
C MET A 499 -7.10 -21.93 -20.16
N MET A 500 -6.42 -20.83 -19.79
CA MET A 500 -6.50 -19.56 -20.51
C MET A 500 -5.92 -19.64 -21.92
N THR A 501 -4.85 -20.42 -22.12
CA THR A 501 -4.28 -20.72 -23.44
C THR A 501 -5.28 -21.48 -24.31
N GLU A 502 -5.90 -22.54 -23.78
CA GLU A 502 -6.89 -23.37 -24.49
C GLU A 502 -8.13 -22.56 -24.90
N ILE A 503 -8.58 -21.61 -24.08
CA ILE A 503 -9.75 -20.76 -24.37
C ILE A 503 -9.44 -19.62 -25.35
N HIS A 504 -8.26 -18.98 -25.27
CA HIS A 504 -8.00 -17.71 -25.96
C HIS A 504 -6.89 -17.76 -27.03
N ALA A 505 -5.95 -18.69 -26.93
CA ALA A 505 -4.82 -18.82 -27.85
C ALA A 505 -4.94 -20.03 -28.79
N SER A 506 -5.94 -20.90 -28.61
CA SER A 506 -6.27 -21.93 -29.60
C SER A 506 -6.65 -21.27 -30.94
N MET A 507 -6.00 -21.69 -32.02
CA MET A 507 -6.44 -21.34 -33.38
C MET A 507 -7.90 -21.74 -33.58
N CYS A 508 -8.67 -20.87 -34.24
CA CYS A 508 -10.08 -21.10 -34.47
C CYS A 508 -10.29 -22.41 -35.25
N LYS A 509 -11.07 -23.34 -34.69
CA LYS A 509 -11.54 -24.51 -35.45
C LYS A 509 -12.49 -24.02 -36.52
N VAL A 510 -11.95 -23.76 -37.71
CA VAL A 510 -12.74 -23.38 -38.89
C VAL A 510 -13.87 -24.40 -39.07
N PRO A 511 -15.14 -23.97 -39.02
CA PRO A 511 -16.24 -24.88 -39.33
C PRO A 511 -16.08 -25.36 -40.77
N LYS A 512 -16.06 -26.68 -40.99
CA LYS A 512 -16.11 -27.26 -42.34
C LYS A 512 -17.49 -27.02 -42.94
N ALA A 513 -17.70 -25.83 -43.49
CA ALA A 513 -18.86 -25.50 -44.29
C ALA A 513 -18.68 -26.01 -45.74
N GLY A 514 -19.75 -26.55 -46.32
CA GLY A 514 -19.94 -26.61 -47.77
C GLY A 514 -18.93 -27.42 -48.59
N LEU A 515 -19.12 -28.75 -48.65
CA LEU A 515 -18.88 -29.50 -49.88
C LEU A 515 -19.85 -30.68 -49.92
N GLU A 516 -20.81 -30.63 -50.84
CA GLU A 516 -21.82 -31.67 -51.04
C GLU A 516 -21.25 -32.89 -51.76
N GLY A 517 -21.83 -34.05 -51.51
CA GLY A 517 -21.33 -35.34 -52.01
C GLY A 517 -21.81 -36.50 -51.12
N GLY A 518 -23.12 -36.68 -51.03
CA GLY A 518 -23.73 -37.63 -50.10
C GLY A 518 -23.87 -39.05 -50.67
N VAL A 519 -23.76 -40.04 -49.77
CA VAL A 519 -24.49 -41.31 -49.83
C VAL A 519 -24.97 -41.62 -48.40
N SER A 520 -26.15 -42.23 -48.29
CA SER A 520 -26.84 -42.53 -47.03
C SER A 520 -26.45 -43.87 -46.40
N SER A 521 -26.34 -43.91 -45.07
CA SER A 521 -26.77 -45.06 -44.25
C SER A 521 -26.93 -44.66 -42.77
N VAL A 522 -27.72 -45.44 -42.02
CA VAL A 522 -28.21 -45.14 -40.66
C VAL A 522 -27.39 -45.89 -39.60
N ASP A 523 -27.19 -45.32 -38.40
CA ASP A 523 -27.56 -45.92 -37.07
C ASP A 523 -26.76 -45.45 -35.84
N GLY A 524 -27.46 -45.44 -34.69
CA GLY A 524 -26.99 -45.95 -33.38
C GLY A 524 -25.82 -45.27 -32.62
N PRO A 525 -26.10 -44.59 -31.48
CA PRO A 525 -25.05 -44.17 -30.53
C PRO A 525 -24.93 -45.10 -29.30
N LEU A 526 -23.72 -45.47 -28.84
CA LEU A 526 -23.46 -45.79 -27.41
C LEU A 526 -21.98 -45.90 -26.94
N ALA A 527 -21.76 -45.52 -25.67
CA ALA A 527 -20.89 -46.13 -24.64
C ALA A 527 -19.34 -46.30 -24.76
N LYS A 528 -18.63 -45.48 -23.95
CA LYS A 528 -17.70 -45.82 -22.83
C LYS A 528 -16.46 -46.75 -22.99
N LYS A 529 -15.40 -46.36 -22.24
CA LYS A 529 -14.22 -47.14 -21.76
C LYS A 529 -13.15 -47.49 -22.83
N HIS A 530 -11.89 -47.80 -22.48
CA HIS A 530 -11.20 -47.90 -21.17
C HIS A 530 -9.79 -47.26 -21.19
N ALA A 531 -9.00 -47.40 -20.12
CA ALA A 531 -7.65 -46.83 -19.98
C ALA A 531 -6.53 -47.84 -20.31
N GLY A 532 -5.31 -47.35 -20.57
CA GLY A 532 -4.12 -48.20 -20.78
C GLY A 532 -2.80 -47.48 -20.44
N ASP A 533 -2.08 -48.01 -19.45
CA ASP A 533 -0.78 -47.50 -18.98
C ASP A 533 0.40 -47.96 -19.87
N LYS A 534 1.41 -47.10 -20.08
CA LYS A 534 2.72 -47.49 -20.63
C LYS A 534 3.88 -46.67 -20.03
N ARG A 535 4.93 -47.40 -19.64
CA ARG A 535 6.13 -46.93 -18.92
C ARG A 535 7.16 -46.26 -19.85
N VAL A 536 8.03 -45.42 -19.28
CA VAL A 536 9.06 -44.64 -19.99
C VAL A 536 10.45 -45.32 -19.93
N PRO A 537 11.18 -45.48 -21.06
CA PRO A 537 12.56 -46.00 -21.08
C PRO A 537 13.63 -45.03 -20.54
N ALA A 538 14.82 -45.55 -20.22
CA ALA A 538 15.78 -44.92 -19.31
C ALA A 538 16.69 -43.82 -19.89
N ASP A 539 16.81 -43.65 -21.21
CA ASP A 539 17.88 -42.87 -21.84
C ASP A 539 17.88 -41.36 -21.54
N LYS A 540 16.74 -40.79 -21.14
CA LYS A 540 16.63 -39.37 -20.76
C LYS A 540 17.52 -38.98 -19.56
N LYS A 541 18.01 -39.94 -18.76
CA LYS A 541 18.84 -39.65 -17.59
C LYS A 541 20.29 -39.25 -17.91
N LYS A 542 20.81 -39.52 -19.12
CA LYS A 542 22.21 -39.21 -19.48
C LYS A 542 22.37 -37.77 -19.97
N GLN A 543 21.58 -37.35 -20.96
CA GLN A 543 21.65 -35.99 -21.55
C GLN A 543 21.41 -34.84 -20.54
N LEU A 544 20.71 -35.11 -19.43
CA LEU A 544 20.45 -34.14 -18.37
C LEU A 544 21.65 -33.82 -17.47
N LYS A 545 22.71 -34.64 -17.46
CA LYS A 545 23.95 -34.32 -16.72
C LYS A 545 24.83 -33.35 -17.49
N ASP A 546 25.02 -33.56 -18.80
CA ASP A 546 26.01 -32.82 -19.58
C ASP A 546 25.58 -31.37 -19.84
N LYS A 547 24.28 -31.12 -20.12
CA LYS A 547 23.72 -29.75 -20.21
C LYS A 547 23.90 -28.93 -18.92
N LYS A 548 24.10 -29.57 -17.76
CA LYS A 548 24.34 -28.89 -16.48
C LYS A 548 25.80 -28.44 -16.26
N LYS A 549 26.74 -28.80 -17.15
CA LYS A 549 28.13 -28.31 -17.11
C LYS A 549 28.36 -27.06 -17.96
N THR A 550 27.70 -26.93 -19.11
CA THR A 550 27.92 -25.81 -20.06
C THR A 550 27.36 -24.48 -19.55
N LEU A 551 26.26 -24.51 -18.79
CA LEU A 551 25.58 -23.33 -18.22
C LEU A 551 26.25 -22.75 -16.95
N LYS A 552 27.57 -22.82 -16.87
CA LYS A 552 28.40 -22.18 -15.81
C LYS A 552 29.57 -21.36 -16.38
N ARG A 553 29.49 -20.98 -17.66
CA ARG A 553 30.57 -20.27 -18.38
C ARG A 553 30.11 -19.28 -19.47
N LEU A 554 28.87 -18.80 -19.34
CA LEU A 554 28.30 -17.62 -19.99
C LEU A 554 27.64 -16.80 -18.87
#